data_AF-A0A4Q3WQA3-F1
#
_entry.id   AF-A0A4Q3WQA3-F1
#
_cell.length_a   1.000
_cell.length_b   1.000
_cell.length_c   1.000
_cell.angle_alpha   90.00
_cell.angle_beta   90.00
_cell.angle_gamma   90.00
#
_symmetry.space_group_name_H-M   'P 1'
#
loop_
_entity.id
_entity.type
_entity.pdbx_description
1 polymer ?
#
loop_
_entity_poly.entity_id
_entity_poly.type
_entity_poly.pdbx_seq_one_letter_code
_entity_poly.pdbx_strand_id
1 'polypeptide(L)'
;MTNTGSTAVNITGWQVDDGSNGDVKIALRGVTSIPAGKSAIFFESNASGTNDASIKANFSTAWFGSATPPAGVLIGAYGGSGIGLSSGGDAVNIFDAAGSRVTGVSFGATSAGVTLDNAAGLGSLYLPLPAISTVSVIGTNGGFRSANNLETGSPGNIVNNSGSFPAWLAANGFTSLGKDLDSDNDGLSDLM
;
A
#
# COMPACT_ATOMS: atom_id res chain seq x y z
N MET A 1 -1.33 3.03 0.44
CA MET A 1 0.07 3.08 -0.07
C MET A 1 1.03 2.96 1.09
N THR A 2 2.04 2.09 1.00
CA THR A 2 3.03 1.89 2.07
C THR A 2 4.43 2.16 1.55
N ASN A 3 5.22 2.94 2.28
CA ASN A 3 6.64 3.08 2.03
C ASN A 3 7.39 1.94 2.75
N THR A 4 7.82 0.95 1.98
CA THR A 4 8.59 -0.21 2.49
C THR A 4 10.09 0.06 2.59
N GLY A 5 10.55 1.25 2.16
CA GLY A 5 11.94 1.66 2.24
C GLY A 5 12.37 2.13 3.63
N SER A 6 13.67 2.39 3.77
CA SER A 6 14.32 2.84 5.01
C SER A 6 14.36 4.36 5.18
N THR A 7 13.94 5.13 4.18
CA THR A 7 13.91 6.60 4.20
C THR A 7 12.53 7.13 3.87
N ALA A 8 12.24 8.36 4.29
CA ALA A 8 11.02 9.04 3.88
C ALA A 8 10.99 9.23 2.35
N VAL A 9 9.83 8.97 1.74
CA VAL A 9 9.59 9.21 0.32
C VAL A 9 8.78 10.50 0.19
N ASN A 10 9.25 11.42 -0.67
CA ASN A 10 8.48 12.60 -1.07
C ASN A 10 7.55 12.18 -2.21
N ILE A 11 6.25 12.38 -2.02
CA ILE A 11 5.19 12.04 -2.97
C ILE A 11 4.48 13.27 -3.52
N THR A 12 5.07 14.46 -3.35
CA THR A 12 4.52 15.71 -3.90
C THR A 12 4.36 15.58 -5.41
N GLY A 13 3.15 15.84 -5.91
CA GLY A 13 2.83 15.75 -7.34
C GLY A 13 2.57 14.34 -7.85
N TRP A 14 2.66 13.30 -7.02
CA TRP A 14 2.31 11.93 -7.42
C TRP A 14 0.84 11.82 -7.82
N GLN A 15 0.54 10.83 -8.66
CA GLN A 15 -0.76 10.65 -9.28
C GLN A 15 -1.27 9.22 -9.11
N VAL A 16 -2.58 9.04 -9.28
CA VAL A 16 -3.27 7.75 -9.23
C VAL A 16 -4.16 7.55 -10.46
N ASP A 17 -4.38 6.30 -10.83
CA ASP A 17 -5.27 5.83 -11.89
C ASP A 17 -5.87 4.48 -11.47
N ASP A 18 -7.10 4.19 -11.88
CA ASP A 18 -7.89 3.01 -11.50
C ASP A 18 -7.81 1.84 -12.49
N GLY A 19 -7.19 2.00 -13.66
CA GLY A 19 -7.12 0.87 -14.61
C GLY A 19 -6.92 1.25 -16.06
N SER A 20 -7.00 2.53 -16.40
CA SER A 20 -6.60 3.03 -17.72
C SER A 20 -5.09 2.93 -17.96
N ASN A 21 -4.32 2.49 -16.95
CA ASN A 21 -2.88 2.28 -17.00
C ASN A 21 -2.06 3.55 -17.20
N GLY A 22 -2.66 4.70 -16.90
CA GLY A 22 -2.00 6.00 -16.93
C GLY A 22 -2.58 6.99 -17.94
N ASP A 23 -3.67 6.65 -18.62
CA ASP A 23 -4.34 7.59 -19.53
C ASP A 23 -5.13 8.66 -18.77
N VAL A 24 -5.72 8.31 -17.62
CA VAL A 24 -6.54 9.20 -16.78
C VAL A 24 -5.95 9.36 -15.37
N LYS A 25 -4.70 9.85 -15.30
CA LYS A 25 -4.01 10.08 -14.02
C LYS A 25 -4.49 11.34 -13.32
N ILE A 26 -4.79 11.24 -12.04
CA ILE A 26 -5.21 12.36 -11.19
C ILE A 26 -4.26 12.54 -10.01
N ALA A 27 -4.00 13.79 -9.63
CA ALA A 27 -3.10 14.11 -8.54
C ALA A 27 -3.59 13.57 -7.18
N LEU A 28 -2.66 13.00 -6.42
CA LEU A 28 -2.81 12.75 -4.98
C LEU A 28 -2.73 14.07 -4.22
N ARG A 29 -3.51 14.20 -3.16
CA ARG A 29 -3.65 15.42 -2.35
C ARG A 29 -3.54 15.10 -0.86
N GLY A 30 -3.19 16.11 -0.07
CA GLY A 30 -3.20 16.05 1.41
C GLY A 30 -1.99 15.38 2.07
N VAL A 31 -1.22 14.55 1.35
CA VAL A 31 0.01 13.92 1.85
C VAL A 31 1.14 14.17 0.87
N THR A 32 2.24 14.76 1.35
CA THR A 32 3.43 15.08 0.53
C THR A 32 4.64 14.21 0.86
N SER A 33 4.62 13.49 1.98
CA SER A 33 5.67 12.53 2.32
C SER A 33 5.13 11.36 3.13
N ILE A 34 5.71 10.19 2.89
CA ILE A 34 5.45 8.97 3.67
C ILE A 34 6.77 8.57 4.34
N PRO A 35 6.87 8.65 5.68
CA PRO A 35 8.06 8.19 6.39
C PRO A 35 8.37 6.71 6.14
N ALA A 36 9.61 6.31 6.41
CA ALA A 36 10.04 4.92 6.31
C ALA A 36 9.12 3.98 7.11
N GLY A 37 8.70 2.88 6.49
CA GLY A 37 7.81 1.88 7.11
C GLY A 37 6.41 2.38 7.46
N LYS A 38 6.00 3.57 6.99
CA LYS A 38 4.64 4.11 7.22
C LYS A 38 3.78 3.96 5.99
N SER A 39 2.47 4.04 6.23
CA SER A 39 1.46 4.00 5.18
C SER A 39 0.64 5.28 5.17
N ALA A 40 0.16 5.62 3.98
CA ALA A 40 -0.85 6.63 3.76
C ALA A 40 -2.08 6.00 3.09
N ILE A 41 -3.25 6.43 3.55
CA ILE A 41 -4.55 6.02 3.03
C ILE A 41 -5.07 7.17 2.17
N PHE A 42 -5.57 6.87 0.98
CA PHE A 42 -6.12 7.87 0.07
C PHE A 42 -7.55 7.52 -0.27
N PHE A 43 -8.42 8.52 -0.24
CA PHE A 43 -9.84 8.37 -0.57
C PHE A 43 -10.18 9.09 -1.86
N GLU A 44 -11.09 8.49 -2.61
CA GLU A 44 -11.78 9.19 -3.66
C GLU A 44 -12.63 10.32 -3.07
N SER A 45 -12.61 11.46 -3.74
CA SER A 45 -13.23 12.73 -3.35
C SER A 45 -13.60 13.51 -4.61
N ASN A 46 -14.09 14.73 -4.48
CA ASN A 46 -14.43 15.53 -5.66
C ASN A 46 -13.19 16.14 -6.34
N ALA A 47 -13.36 16.64 -7.56
CA ALA A 47 -12.28 17.20 -8.37
C ALA A 47 -11.56 18.38 -7.70
N SER A 48 -12.29 19.23 -6.98
CA SER A 48 -11.77 20.43 -6.34
C SER A 48 -11.17 20.20 -4.96
N GLY A 49 -11.30 18.99 -4.41
CA GLY A 49 -10.91 18.64 -3.05
C GLY A 49 -11.73 19.31 -1.95
N THR A 50 -12.86 19.94 -2.27
CA THR A 50 -13.66 20.69 -1.27
C THR A 50 -14.31 19.78 -0.23
N ASN A 51 -14.41 18.48 -0.50
CA ASN A 51 -14.90 17.48 0.45
C ASN A 51 -13.80 16.60 1.07
N ASP A 52 -12.51 16.85 0.80
CA ASP A 52 -11.38 16.05 1.32
C ASP A 52 -11.41 16.00 2.86
N ALA A 53 -11.63 17.15 3.51
CA ALA A 53 -11.69 17.25 4.97
C ALA A 53 -12.86 16.47 5.57
N SER A 54 -14.04 16.54 4.93
CA SER A 54 -15.24 15.83 5.38
C SER A 54 -15.10 14.32 5.22
N ILE A 55 -14.56 13.85 4.08
CA ILE A 55 -14.32 12.42 3.84
C ILE A 55 -13.30 11.88 4.84
N LYS A 56 -12.20 12.60 5.10
CA LYS A 56 -11.22 12.22 6.12
C LYS A 56 -11.86 12.08 7.50
N ALA A 57 -12.71 13.04 7.90
CA ALA A 57 -13.39 13.00 9.19
C ALA A 57 -14.38 11.83 9.31
N ASN A 58 -15.14 11.56 8.24
CA ASN A 58 -16.09 10.44 8.18
C ASN A 58 -15.37 9.10 8.26
N PHE A 59 -14.31 8.90 7.47
CA PHE A 59 -13.49 7.70 7.53
C PHE A 59 -12.89 7.51 8.93
N SER A 60 -12.30 8.57 9.49
CA SER A 60 -11.68 8.50 10.82
C SER A 60 -12.70 8.14 11.89
N THR A 61 -13.93 8.66 11.79
CA THR A 61 -15.02 8.31 12.71
C THR A 61 -15.42 6.85 12.56
N ALA A 62 -15.59 6.36 11.33
CA ALA A 62 -15.95 4.98 11.05
C ALA A 62 -14.90 3.97 11.55
N TRP A 63 -13.62 4.26 11.33
CA TRP A 63 -12.51 3.34 11.59
C TRP A 63 -11.91 3.47 12.98
N PHE A 64 -11.81 4.70 13.50
CA PHE A 64 -11.11 5.01 14.74
C PHE A 64 -12.00 5.61 15.83
N GLY A 65 -13.30 5.80 15.56
CA GLY A 65 -14.27 6.30 16.54
C GLY A 65 -14.17 7.80 16.82
N SER A 66 -13.39 8.55 16.04
CA SER A 66 -13.20 10.00 16.18
C SER A 66 -13.05 10.68 14.83
N ALA A 67 -13.57 11.90 14.70
CA ALA A 67 -13.41 12.71 13.49
C ALA A 67 -11.93 13.11 13.22
N THR A 68 -11.05 12.99 14.21
CA THR A 68 -9.62 13.21 14.05
C THR A 68 -8.89 11.87 13.98
N PRO A 69 -8.08 11.61 12.93
CA PRO A 69 -7.31 10.38 12.84
C PRO A 69 -6.28 10.27 13.98
N PRO A 70 -5.96 9.05 14.44
CA PRO A 70 -4.90 8.83 15.41
C PRO A 70 -3.56 9.45 14.95
N ALA A 71 -2.73 9.85 15.91
CA ALA A 71 -1.42 10.42 15.63
C ALA A 71 -0.58 9.47 14.76
N GLY A 72 0.00 10.00 13.68
CA GLY A 72 0.82 9.21 12.74
C GLY A 72 0.03 8.50 11.63
N VAL A 73 -1.30 8.53 11.64
CA VAL A 73 -2.11 8.05 10.51
C VAL A 73 -2.14 9.13 9.43
N LEU A 74 -1.60 8.79 8.26
CA LEU A 74 -1.56 9.69 7.11
C LEU A 74 -2.79 9.44 6.23
N ILE A 75 -3.58 10.48 5.99
CA ILE A 75 -4.77 10.42 5.14
C ILE A 75 -4.70 11.52 4.11
N GLY A 76 -4.76 11.13 2.84
CA GLY A 76 -4.90 12.01 1.69
C GLY A 76 -6.16 11.71 0.90
N ALA A 77 -6.25 12.34 -0.27
CA ALA A 77 -7.38 12.17 -1.18
C ALA A 77 -6.91 12.22 -2.65
N TYR A 78 -7.79 11.78 -3.54
CA TYR A 78 -7.73 12.00 -4.98
C TYR A 78 -9.15 12.21 -5.48
N GLY A 79 -9.34 12.77 -6.67
CA GLY A 79 -10.69 12.99 -7.17
C GLY A 79 -10.71 13.79 -8.45
N GLY A 80 -11.68 13.48 -9.31
CA GLY A 80 -11.89 14.08 -10.62
C GLY A 80 -12.69 13.15 -11.53
N SER A 81 -12.78 13.49 -12.81
CA SER A 81 -13.47 12.66 -13.80
C SER A 81 -12.63 11.49 -14.27
N GLY A 82 -13.25 10.33 -14.46
CA GLY A 82 -12.61 9.15 -15.05
C GLY A 82 -11.68 8.40 -14.09
N ILE A 83 -11.92 8.54 -12.78
CA ILE A 83 -11.37 7.66 -11.76
C ILE A 83 -12.49 7.17 -10.86
N GLY A 84 -12.40 5.93 -10.38
CA GLY A 84 -13.21 5.39 -9.30
C GLY A 84 -12.97 3.89 -9.14
N LEU A 85 -12.97 3.41 -7.90
CA LEU A 85 -12.74 1.99 -7.62
C LEU A 85 -14.05 1.22 -7.52
N SER A 86 -14.15 0.10 -8.23
CA SER A 86 -15.34 -0.74 -8.27
C SER A 86 -15.18 -2.06 -7.51
N SER A 87 -16.24 -2.49 -6.81
CA SER A 87 -16.31 -3.83 -6.22
C SER A 87 -16.50 -4.94 -7.26
N GLY A 88 -16.71 -4.61 -8.55
CA GLY A 88 -16.72 -5.58 -9.65
C GLY A 88 -15.33 -6.10 -10.05
N GLY A 89 -14.27 -5.51 -9.50
CA GLY A 89 -12.88 -5.72 -9.88
C GLY A 89 -12.33 -4.49 -10.59
N ASP A 90 -11.06 -4.18 -10.32
CA ASP A 90 -10.42 -2.96 -10.77
C ASP A 90 -8.89 -3.04 -10.69
N ALA A 91 -8.21 -1.92 -10.94
CA ALA A 91 -6.81 -1.74 -10.60
C ALA A 91 -6.55 -0.47 -9.79
N VAL A 92 -5.33 -0.35 -9.27
CA VAL A 92 -4.80 0.89 -8.74
C VAL A 92 -3.37 1.01 -9.24
N ASN A 93 -3.07 2.11 -9.92
CA ASN A 93 -1.74 2.46 -10.37
C ASN A 93 -1.31 3.77 -9.70
N ILE A 94 -0.06 3.83 -9.25
CA ILE A 94 0.54 5.03 -8.70
C ILE A 94 1.66 5.48 -9.63
N PHE A 95 1.70 6.78 -9.90
CA PHE A 95 2.71 7.42 -10.73
C PHE A 95 3.41 8.51 -9.94
N ASP A 96 4.69 8.71 -10.22
CA ASP A 96 5.45 9.83 -9.68
C ASP A 96 5.04 11.16 -10.32
N ALA A 97 5.68 12.26 -9.89
CA ALA A 97 5.41 13.59 -10.41
C ALA A 97 5.80 13.77 -11.89
N ALA A 98 6.65 12.90 -12.44
CA ALA A 98 7.00 12.88 -13.86
C ALA A 98 6.02 12.02 -14.69
N GLY A 99 5.03 11.40 -14.05
CA GLY A 99 4.05 10.52 -14.69
C GLY A 99 4.56 9.11 -14.95
N SER A 100 5.69 8.70 -14.36
CA SER A 100 6.22 7.34 -14.46
C SER A 100 5.59 6.45 -13.39
N ARG A 101 5.20 5.22 -13.75
CA ARG A 101 4.60 4.29 -12.79
C ARG A 101 5.63 3.92 -11.71
N VAL A 102 5.23 4.01 -10.46
CA VAL A 102 6.03 3.60 -9.29
C VAL A 102 5.52 2.30 -8.68
N THR A 103 4.22 2.00 -8.79
CA THR A 103 3.65 0.70 -8.43
C THR A 103 2.24 0.56 -8.98
N GLY A 104 1.69 -0.64 -8.94
CA GLY A 104 0.29 -0.90 -9.20
C GLY A 104 -0.12 -2.34 -8.88
N VAL A 105 -1.41 -2.52 -8.62
CA VAL A 105 -2.05 -3.81 -8.35
C VAL A 105 -3.37 -3.89 -9.12
N SER A 106 -3.82 -5.11 -9.40
CA SER A 106 -5.19 -5.38 -9.85
C SER A 106 -5.96 -6.17 -8.79
N PHE A 107 -7.28 -6.21 -8.89
CA PHE A 107 -8.11 -7.06 -8.04
C PHE A 107 -9.40 -7.47 -8.74
N GLY A 108 -9.92 -8.63 -8.36
CA GLY A 108 -11.21 -9.13 -8.83
C GLY A 108 -12.39 -8.58 -8.03
N ALA A 109 -13.57 -9.15 -8.26
CA ALA A 109 -14.77 -8.76 -7.52
C ALA A 109 -14.59 -8.92 -6.01
N THR A 110 -15.08 -7.94 -5.24
CA THR A 110 -15.02 -7.90 -3.78
C THR A 110 -16.41 -7.77 -3.18
N SER A 111 -16.53 -8.13 -1.90
CA SER A 111 -17.76 -7.96 -1.13
C SER A 111 -17.67 -6.69 -0.27
N ALA A 112 -18.78 -5.97 -0.15
CA ALA A 112 -18.84 -4.82 0.75
C ALA A 112 -18.53 -5.22 2.20
N GLY A 113 -17.89 -4.30 2.94
CA GLY A 113 -17.57 -4.49 4.35
C GLY A 113 -16.26 -5.24 4.62
N VAL A 114 -15.53 -5.71 3.61
CA VAL A 114 -14.19 -6.29 3.82
C VAL A 114 -13.21 -5.82 2.76
N THR A 115 -12.04 -5.34 3.19
CA THR A 115 -10.97 -4.91 2.27
C THR A 115 -10.12 -6.10 1.82
N LEU A 116 -9.33 -5.89 0.76
CA LEU A 116 -8.29 -6.81 0.35
C LEU A 116 -7.00 -6.55 1.15
N ASP A 117 -6.37 -7.62 1.59
CA ASP A 117 -5.09 -7.62 2.27
C ASP A 117 -3.96 -7.69 1.22
N ASN A 118 -3.02 -6.76 1.32
CA ASN A 118 -1.78 -6.76 0.54
C ASN A 118 -0.53 -6.80 1.43
N ALA A 119 -0.61 -7.50 2.56
CA ALA A 119 0.52 -7.70 3.45
C ALA A 119 1.74 -8.35 2.78
N ALA A 120 1.53 -9.07 1.67
CA ALA A 120 2.59 -9.61 0.81
C ALA A 120 3.40 -8.53 0.05
N GLY A 121 2.96 -7.26 0.08
CA GLY A 121 3.65 -6.17 -0.58
C GLY A 121 3.62 -6.24 -2.10
N LEU A 122 2.55 -6.79 -2.68
CA LEU A 122 2.42 -6.87 -4.14
C LEU A 122 2.36 -5.47 -4.75
N GLY A 123 3.04 -5.33 -5.89
CA GLY A 123 3.12 -4.10 -6.66
C GLY A 123 4.05 -4.30 -7.85
N SER A 124 3.85 -3.55 -8.94
CA SER A 124 4.72 -3.62 -10.12
C SER A 124 4.86 -2.29 -10.83
N LEU A 125 6.06 -2.05 -11.39
CA LEU A 125 6.33 -0.97 -12.34
C LEU A 125 5.78 -1.27 -13.74
N TYR A 126 5.54 -2.55 -14.05
CA TYR A 126 5.23 -3.04 -15.39
C TYR A 126 3.91 -3.81 -15.42
N LEU A 127 3.32 -3.89 -16.61
CA LEU A 127 2.17 -4.74 -16.88
C LEU A 127 2.60 -6.18 -17.20
N PRO A 128 1.75 -7.19 -16.88
CA PRO A 128 0.49 -7.07 -16.14
C PRO A 128 0.72 -6.77 -14.64
N LEU A 129 -0.25 -6.09 -14.02
CA LEU A 129 -0.18 -5.81 -12.58
C LEU A 129 -0.46 -7.08 -11.77
N PRO A 130 0.27 -7.33 -10.67
CA PRO A 130 -0.03 -8.44 -9.78
C PRO A 130 -1.43 -8.25 -9.15
N ALA A 131 -2.17 -9.35 -9.04
CA ALA A 131 -3.52 -9.34 -8.47
C ALA A 131 -3.49 -9.55 -6.95
N ILE A 132 -4.17 -8.69 -6.21
CA ILE A 132 -4.51 -8.91 -4.80
C ILE A 132 -5.87 -9.60 -4.71
N SER A 133 -5.95 -10.68 -3.94
CA SER A 133 -7.17 -11.48 -3.76
C SER A 133 -7.39 -11.98 -2.34
N THR A 134 -6.40 -11.78 -1.46
CA THR A 134 -6.52 -12.16 -0.05
C THR A 134 -7.47 -11.20 0.63
N VAL A 135 -8.47 -11.72 1.32
CA VAL A 135 -9.44 -10.90 2.07
C VAL A 135 -8.88 -10.62 3.46
N SER A 136 -9.08 -9.41 3.96
CA SER A 136 -8.65 -9.04 5.32
C SER A 136 -9.41 -9.82 6.39
N VAL A 137 -8.68 -10.34 7.38
CA VAL A 137 -9.23 -11.10 8.51
C VAL A 137 -8.77 -10.48 9.82
N ILE A 138 -9.67 -10.39 10.79
CA ILE A 138 -9.35 -9.86 12.13
C ILE A 138 -8.26 -10.72 12.79
N GLY A 139 -7.21 -10.07 13.28
CA GLY A 139 -6.07 -10.72 13.94
C GLY A 139 -4.99 -11.24 12.98
N THR A 140 -5.21 -11.19 11.67
CA THR A 140 -4.25 -11.66 10.65
C THR A 140 -3.62 -10.46 9.96
N ASN A 141 -2.28 -10.42 9.86
CA ASN A 141 -1.54 -9.37 9.16
C ASN A 141 -1.92 -7.94 9.57
N GLY A 142 -2.23 -7.72 10.85
CA GLY A 142 -2.70 -6.42 11.34
C GLY A 142 -4.14 -6.07 10.95
N GLY A 143 -4.92 -7.03 10.46
CA GLY A 143 -6.34 -6.88 10.19
C GLY A 143 -7.16 -6.66 11.48
N PHE A 144 -8.09 -5.71 11.43
CA PHE A 144 -8.97 -5.39 12.55
C PHE A 144 -10.35 -4.93 12.04
N ARG A 145 -11.31 -4.87 12.96
CA ARG A 145 -12.66 -4.37 12.71
C ARG A 145 -12.73 -2.87 12.96
N SER A 146 -13.37 -2.13 12.07
CA SER A 146 -13.63 -0.70 12.22
C SER A 146 -14.41 -0.40 13.50
N ALA A 147 -14.23 0.79 14.06
CA ALA A 147 -14.90 1.22 15.29
C ALA A 147 -16.44 1.17 15.20
N ASN A 148 -17.01 1.38 14.03
CA ASN A 148 -18.45 1.27 13.79
C ASN A 148 -18.96 -0.18 13.59
N ASN A 149 -18.08 -1.18 13.60
CA ASN A 149 -18.36 -2.61 13.39
C ASN A 149 -18.93 -3.00 12.01
N LEU A 150 -18.77 -2.15 10.99
CA LEU A 150 -19.27 -2.43 9.64
C LEU A 150 -18.21 -2.99 8.68
N GLU A 151 -16.93 -2.75 8.95
CA GLU A 151 -15.84 -3.01 8.02
C GLU A 151 -14.71 -3.79 8.68
N THR A 152 -14.04 -4.66 7.92
CA THR A 152 -12.80 -5.33 8.32
C THR A 152 -11.70 -5.02 7.30
N GLY A 153 -10.53 -4.62 7.79
CA GLY A 153 -9.38 -4.39 6.92
C GLY A 153 -8.04 -4.40 7.64
N SER A 154 -6.97 -4.49 6.87
CA SER A 154 -5.57 -4.45 7.32
C SER A 154 -4.81 -3.20 6.88
N PRO A 155 -5.32 -1.96 7.09
CA PRO A 155 -4.59 -0.77 6.69
C PRO A 155 -3.29 -0.63 7.49
N GLY A 156 -2.17 -0.56 6.78
CA GLY A 156 -0.91 -0.08 7.38
C GLY A 156 0.02 -1.15 7.93
N ASN A 157 -0.21 -2.43 7.65
CA ASN A 157 0.80 -3.47 7.91
C ASN A 157 1.19 -4.14 6.58
N ILE A 158 2.47 -4.04 6.24
CA ILE A 158 3.07 -4.96 5.29
C ILE A 158 3.79 -5.95 6.17
N VAL A 159 3.53 -7.25 5.96
CA VAL A 159 4.44 -8.26 6.51
C VAL A 159 5.72 -8.02 5.76
N ASN A 160 6.59 -7.23 6.38
CA ASN A 160 7.98 -7.21 6.00
C ASN A 160 8.41 -8.64 6.24
N ASN A 161 8.41 -9.44 5.18
CA ASN A 161 9.32 -10.54 5.07
C ASN A 161 10.71 -9.91 4.88
N SER A 162 11.12 -9.04 5.81
CA SER A 162 12.42 -9.11 6.43
C SER A 162 12.49 -10.48 7.12
N GLY A 163 12.35 -11.56 6.35
CA GLY A 163 13.31 -12.60 6.49
C GLY A 163 14.62 -11.85 6.38
N SER A 164 15.25 -11.62 7.53
CA SER A 164 16.67 -11.34 7.58
C SER A 164 17.32 -12.24 6.53
N PHE A 165 18.39 -11.80 5.84
CA PHE A 165 19.10 -12.71 4.94
C PHE A 165 19.25 -14.13 5.54
N PRO A 166 19.54 -14.30 6.86
CA PRO A 166 19.41 -15.58 7.57
C PRO A 166 18.08 -16.36 7.42
N ALA A 167 16.92 -15.71 7.48
CA ALA A 167 15.61 -16.34 7.31
C ALA A 167 15.27 -16.65 5.85
N TRP A 168 15.76 -15.88 4.87
CA TRP A 168 15.70 -16.30 3.45
C TRP A 168 16.60 -17.52 3.20
N LEU A 169 17.79 -17.55 3.80
CA LEU A 169 18.70 -18.69 3.75
C LEU A 169 18.01 -19.95 4.31
N ALA A 170 17.46 -19.86 5.51
CA ALA A 170 16.78 -20.98 6.17
C ALA A 170 15.57 -21.50 5.36
N ALA A 171 14.77 -20.60 4.77
CA ALA A 171 13.63 -20.97 3.95
C ALA A 171 14.01 -21.68 2.64
N ASN A 172 15.23 -21.48 2.14
CA ASN A 172 15.76 -22.11 0.92
C ASN A 172 16.79 -23.21 1.22
N GLY A 173 16.87 -23.68 2.47
CA GLY A 173 17.74 -24.79 2.88
C GLY A 173 19.22 -24.44 3.03
N PHE A 174 19.57 -23.15 3.05
CA PHE A 174 20.92 -22.67 3.32
C PHE A 174 21.16 -22.51 4.83
N THR A 175 22.32 -22.93 5.31
CA THR A 175 22.75 -22.70 6.70
C THR A 175 23.15 -21.24 6.90
N SER A 176 23.34 -20.76 8.12
CA SER A 176 23.68 -19.35 8.43
C SER A 176 25.04 -18.85 7.89
N LEU A 177 25.68 -19.63 7.02
CA LEU A 177 27.01 -19.42 6.44
C LEU A 177 26.95 -18.95 4.97
N GLY A 178 25.83 -18.39 4.51
CA GLY A 178 25.73 -17.91 3.13
C GLY A 178 25.64 -19.04 2.10
N LYS A 179 25.44 -18.65 0.85
CA LYS A 179 25.73 -19.50 -0.31
C LYS A 179 27.25 -19.47 -0.49
N ASP A 180 27.90 -20.63 -0.61
CA ASP A 180 29.34 -20.76 -0.85
C ASP A 180 30.29 -20.28 0.28
N LEU A 181 29.84 -20.23 1.54
CA LEU A 181 30.65 -19.80 2.69
C LEU A 181 31.13 -18.34 2.61
N ASP A 182 30.27 -17.45 2.11
CA ASP A 182 30.47 -16.00 2.09
C ASP A 182 29.80 -15.37 3.34
N SER A 183 30.61 -14.97 4.33
CA SER A 183 30.11 -14.45 5.61
C SER A 183 29.81 -12.95 5.61
N ASP A 184 30.41 -12.16 4.70
CA ASP A 184 30.26 -10.70 4.66
C ASP A 184 29.50 -10.18 3.43
N ASN A 185 29.07 -11.09 2.55
CA ASN A 185 28.20 -10.88 1.41
C ASN A 185 28.81 -9.95 0.36
N ASP A 186 30.11 -10.10 0.09
CA ASP A 186 30.83 -9.43 -1.00
C ASP A 186 30.84 -10.24 -2.32
N GLY A 187 30.34 -11.48 -2.30
CA GLY A 187 30.28 -12.38 -3.45
C GLY A 187 31.54 -13.22 -3.66
N LEU A 188 32.47 -13.24 -2.70
CA LEU A 188 33.64 -14.12 -2.65
C LEU A 188 33.47 -15.18 -1.56
N SER A 189 34.05 -16.36 -1.77
CA SER A 189 34.08 -17.39 -0.73
C SER A 189 35.19 -17.09 0.28
N ASP A 190 34.89 -17.20 1.58
CA ASP A 190 35.88 -17.04 2.67
C ASP A 190 36.95 -18.14 2.71
N LEU A 191 36.92 -19.10 1.77
CA LEU A 191 37.81 -20.26 1.69
C LEU A 191 38.98 -20.10 0.71
N MET A 192 39.32 -18.88 0.26
CA MET A 192 40.57 -18.63 -0.49
C MET A 192 41.59 -17.83 0.31
#